data_AF-F8GUT7-F1
#
_entry.id   AF-F8GUT7-F1
#
_cell.length_a   1.000
_cell.length_b   1.000
_cell.length_c   1.000
_cell.angle_alpha   90.00
_cell.angle_beta   90.00
_cell.angle_gamma   90.00
#
_symmetry.space_group_name_H-M   'P 1'
#
loop_
_entity.id
_entity.type
_entity.pdbx_description
1 polymer ?
#
loop_
_entity_poly.entity_id
_entity_poly.type
_entity_poly.pdbx_seq_one_letter_code
_entity_poly.pdbx_strand_id
1 'polypeptide(L)'
;MQHLLVSLPAIGVPVANALFLLYGNYPSPAREGEVVASAAFAAANGLEVGSRVTAILNGRERQLEVVGIGISPEYVYEVGPGMVFPDNRRFGVLWMGRDAIA
;
A
#
# COMPACT_ATOMS: atom_id res chain seq x y z
N MET A 1 11.84 -10.95 14.04
CA MET A 1 10.61 -10.12 14.03
C MET A 1 10.77 -9.12 12.89
N GLN A 2 9.88 -9.18 11.90
CA GLN A 2 9.99 -8.37 10.68
C GLN A 2 9.10 -7.14 10.89
N HIS A 3 9.70 -5.95 11.01
CA HIS A 3 8.93 -4.71 11.10
C HIS A 3 8.73 -4.18 9.67
N LEU A 4 7.53 -4.37 9.13
CA LEU A 4 7.15 -3.87 7.81
C LEU A 4 6.91 -2.36 7.91
N LEU A 5 7.64 -1.57 7.13
CA LEU A 5 7.42 -0.13 7.04
C LEU A 5 6.64 0.18 5.77
N VAL A 6 5.46 0.76 5.95
CA VAL A 6 4.52 1.04 4.85
C VAL A 6 4.52 2.54 4.54
N SER A 7 4.60 2.88 3.26
CA SER A 7 4.36 4.24 2.77
C SER A 7 2.91 4.35 2.29
N LEU A 8 2.15 5.32 2.83
CA LEU A 8 0.76 5.57 2.48
C LEU A 8 0.63 6.89 1.71
N PRO A 9 0.23 6.90 0.43
CA PRO A 9 -0.20 8.12 -0.23
C PRO A 9 -1.62 8.51 0.21
N ALA A 10 -1.83 9.80 0.45
CA ALA A 10 -3.16 10.35 0.68
C ALA A 10 -3.93 10.42 -0.66
N ILE A 11 -5.12 9.81 -0.70
CA ILE A 11 -5.97 9.84 -1.92
C ILE A 11 -6.65 11.21 -2.05
N GLY A 12 -6.36 11.93 -3.14
CA GLY A 12 -6.97 13.20 -3.57
C GLY A 12 -6.42 13.64 -4.94
N VAL A 13 -7.28 14.09 -5.85
CA VAL A 13 -7.03 14.28 -7.30
C VAL A 13 -5.88 15.29 -7.58
N PRO A 14 -4.92 14.97 -8.47
CA PRO A 14 -5.03 15.38 -9.88
C PRO A 14 -5.14 14.19 -10.85
N VAL A 15 -5.64 14.49 -12.04
CA VAL A 15 -6.05 13.61 -13.15
C VAL A 15 -4.91 12.73 -13.73
N ALA A 16 -3.75 12.69 -13.07
CA ALA A 16 -2.59 11.85 -13.39
C ALA A 16 -2.24 10.78 -12.31
N ASN A 17 -2.96 10.73 -11.17
CA ASN A 17 -2.69 9.86 -10.00
C ASN A 17 -3.62 8.63 -9.92
N ALA A 18 -3.89 7.96 -11.04
CA ALA A 18 -4.87 6.88 -11.05
C ALA A 18 -4.25 5.55 -10.60
N LEU A 19 -4.45 5.19 -9.34
CA LEU A 19 -4.29 3.82 -8.86
C LEU A 19 -5.15 2.90 -9.73
N PHE A 20 -4.51 2.04 -10.52
CA PHE A 20 -5.16 1.04 -11.35
C PHE A 20 -5.23 -0.28 -10.58
N LEU A 21 -6.44 -0.78 -10.35
CA LEU A 21 -6.65 -2.07 -9.70
C LEU A 21 -6.38 -3.21 -10.69
N LEU A 22 -5.52 -4.14 -10.27
CA LEU A 22 -5.34 -5.43 -10.91
C LEU A 22 -6.32 -6.46 -10.35
N TYR A 23 -6.53 -6.44 -9.03
CA TYR A 23 -7.40 -7.38 -8.32
C TYR A 23 -8.15 -6.68 -7.18
N GLY A 24 -9.33 -7.19 -6.84
CA GLY A 24 -10.11 -6.74 -5.69
C GLY A 24 -10.80 -5.38 -5.88
N ASN A 25 -10.90 -4.62 -4.80
CA ASN A 25 -11.65 -3.37 -4.72
C ASN A 25 -10.78 -2.24 -4.18
N TYR A 26 -11.24 -0.99 -4.37
CA TYR A 26 -10.70 0.15 -3.64
C TYR A 26 -11.09 0.07 -2.15
N PRO A 27 -10.30 0.64 -1.24
CA PRO A 27 -10.66 0.71 0.17
C PRO A 27 -11.96 1.48 0.34
N SER A 28 -12.85 0.97 1.18
CA SER A 28 -14.06 1.70 1.53
C SER A 28 -13.72 2.93 2.38
N PRO A 29 -14.22 4.13 2.04
CA PRO A 29 -14.05 5.30 2.91
C PRO A 29 -14.69 5.12 4.29
N ALA A 30 -15.65 4.21 4.43
CA ALA A 30 -16.38 3.96 5.67
C ALA A 30 -15.74 2.86 6.55
N ARG A 31 -14.69 2.18 6.07
CA ARG A 31 -14.03 1.09 6.81
C ARG A 31 -12.57 1.42 7.02
N GLU A 32 -12.22 1.60 8.28
CA GLU A 32 -10.83 1.77 8.68
C GLU A 32 -10.04 0.47 8.46
N GLY A 33 -8.76 0.60 8.12
CA GLY A 33 -7.84 -0.53 8.02
C GLY A 33 -7.90 -1.31 6.69
N GLU A 34 -8.76 -0.94 5.75
CA GLU A 34 -8.71 -1.50 4.39
C GLU A 34 -7.60 -0.83 3.57
N VAL A 35 -6.83 -1.63 2.84
CA VAL A 35 -5.72 -1.18 1.99
C VAL A 35 -5.79 -1.80 0.60
N VAL A 36 -5.30 -1.07 -0.41
CA VAL A 36 -4.81 -1.68 -1.65
C VAL A 36 -3.31 -1.83 -1.55
N ALA A 37 -2.77 -3.01 -1.85
CA ALA A 37 -1.33 -3.26 -1.88
C ALA A 37 -0.72 -3.04 -3.27
N SER A 38 0.53 -2.54 -3.34
CA SER A 38 1.25 -2.52 -4.62
C SER A 38 1.49 -3.95 -5.11
N ALA A 39 1.39 -4.16 -6.42
CA ALA A 39 1.62 -5.48 -7.01
C ALA A 39 3.02 -6.03 -6.67
N ALA A 40 4.04 -5.17 -6.65
CA ALA A 40 5.42 -5.55 -6.31
C ALA A 40 5.55 -5.96 -4.84
N PHE A 41 4.94 -5.20 -3.93
CA PHE A 41 4.92 -5.53 -2.51
C PHE A 41 4.15 -6.82 -2.22
N ALA A 42 2.98 -6.98 -2.87
CA ALA A 42 2.18 -8.18 -2.76
C ALA A 42 2.94 -9.42 -3.25
N ALA A 43 3.58 -9.35 -4.42
CA ALA A 43 4.38 -10.45 -4.95
C ALA A 43 5.59 -10.79 -4.06
N ALA A 44 6.28 -9.78 -3.51
CA ALA A 44 7.45 -9.99 -2.66
C ALA A 44 7.13 -10.65 -1.31
N ASN A 45 5.90 -10.44 -0.80
CA ASN A 45 5.46 -10.89 0.52
C ASN A 45 4.37 -11.98 0.47
N GLY A 46 4.01 -12.46 -0.73
CA GLY A 46 2.97 -13.47 -0.90
C GLY A 46 1.58 -13.00 -0.44
N LEU A 47 1.27 -11.72 -0.65
CA LEU A 47 -0.02 -11.15 -0.27
C LEU A 47 -1.04 -11.33 -1.38
N GLU A 48 -2.25 -11.68 -0.96
CA GLU A 48 -3.45 -11.80 -1.78
C GLU A 48 -4.57 -10.92 -1.20
N VAL A 49 -5.63 -10.71 -1.98
CA VAL A 49 -6.86 -10.07 -1.44
C VAL A 49 -7.40 -10.92 -0.28
N GLY A 50 -7.71 -10.27 0.84
CA GLY A 50 -8.05 -10.89 2.12
C GLY A 50 -6.86 -11.11 3.07
N SER A 51 -5.62 -10.90 2.59
CA SER A 51 -4.43 -10.99 3.46
C SER A 51 -4.45 -9.90 4.52
N ARG A 52 -3.87 -10.21 5.69
CA ARG A 52 -3.68 -9.24 6.76
C ARG A 52 -2.20 -8.91 6.91
N VAL A 53 -1.92 -7.63 7.03
CA VAL A 53 -0.56 -7.12 7.29
C VAL A 53 -0.56 -6.28 8.55
N THR A 54 0.51 -6.38 9.33
CA THR A 54 0.74 -5.48 10.46
C THR A 54 1.66 -4.36 10.00
N ALA A 55 1.22 -3.12 10.16
CA ALA A 55 1.98 -1.92 9.84
C ALA A 55 2.11 -1.03 11.06
N ILE A 56 3.19 -0.26 11.14
CA ILE A 56 3.35 0.81 12.13
C ILE A 56 2.84 2.11 11.48
N LEU A 57 1.68 2.59 11.94
CA LEU A 57 1.08 3.85 11.51
C LEU A 57 1.13 4.84 12.68
N ASN A 58 1.72 6.02 12.45
CA ASN A 58 1.87 7.05 13.49
C ASN A 58 2.50 6.52 14.79
N GLY A 59 3.51 5.66 14.68
CA GLY A 59 4.20 5.03 15.82
C GLY A 59 3.41 3.93 16.53
N ARG A 60 2.24 3.53 16.00
CA ARG A 60 1.37 2.51 16.59
C ARG A 60 1.19 1.34 15.62
N GLU A 61 1.27 0.11 16.13
CA GLU A 61 0.93 -1.07 15.32
C GLU A 61 -0.57 -1.09 15.00
N ARG A 62 -0.86 -1.38 13.72
CA ARG A 62 -2.21 -1.53 13.16
C ARG A 62 -2.24 -2.75 12.27
N GLN A 63 -3.29 -3.55 12.40
CA GLN A 63 -3.59 -4.62 11.47
C GLN A 63 -4.44 -4.06 10.33
N LEU A 64 -4.01 -4.31 9.09
CA LEU A 64 -4.65 -3.84 7.88
C LEU A 64 -5.08 -5.04 7.03
N GLU A 65 -6.20 -4.91 6.33
CA GLU A 65 -6.72 -5.92 5.41
C GLU A 65 -6.51 -5.48 3.95
N VAL A 66 -5.86 -6.33 3.18
CA VAL A 66 -5.64 -6.13 1.75
C VAL A 66 -6.93 -6.40 1.00
N VAL A 67 -7.65 -5.36 0.58
CA VAL A 67 -8.91 -5.48 -0.17
C VAL A 67 -8.72 -5.38 -1.69
N GLY A 68 -7.54 -4.95 -2.12
CA GLY A 68 -7.17 -4.91 -3.53
C GLY A 68 -5.66 -4.94 -3.76
N ILE A 69 -5.28 -5.20 -5.00
CA ILE A 69 -3.89 -5.12 -5.47
C ILE A 69 -3.88 -4.24 -6.70
N GLY A 70 -2.97 -3.26 -6.74
CA GLY A 70 -2.92 -2.29 -7.83
C GLY A 70 -1.53 -1.81 -8.18
N ILE A 71 -1.47 -0.99 -9.23
CA ILE A 71 -0.29 -0.30 -9.71
C ILE A 71 -0.62 1.18 -9.87
N SER A 72 0.37 2.06 -9.72
CA SER A 72 0.24 3.47 -10.11
C SER A 72 1.47 3.88 -10.92
N PRO A 73 1.32 4.64 -12.02
CA PRO A 73 2.43 5.04 -12.89
C PRO A 73 3.59 5.73 -12.14
N GLU A 74 3.29 6.51 -11.11
CA GLU A 74 4.28 7.21 -10.29
C GLU A 74 5.09 6.28 -9.38
N TYR A 75 4.56 5.09 -9.06
CA TYR A 75 5.24 4.05 -8.28
C TYR A 75 5.79 2.93 -9.16
N VAL A 76 5.80 3.07 -10.49
CA VAL A 76 6.68 2.28 -11.37
C VAL A 76 8.16 2.57 -11.02
N TYR A 77 8.42 3.73 -10.41
CA TYR A 77 9.68 4.09 -9.77
C TYR A 77 9.64 3.85 -8.25
N GLU A 78 9.59 2.59 -7.80
CA GLU A 78 10.05 2.28 -6.43
C GLU A 78 11.59 2.49 -6.29
N VAL A 79 12.25 2.97 -7.35
CA VAL A 79 13.68 3.31 -7.42
C VAL A 79 13.84 4.82 -7.67
N GLY A 80 14.16 5.59 -6.62
CA GLY A 80 14.62 6.96 -6.78
C GLY A 80 16.01 7.02 -7.46
N PRO A 81 16.42 8.16 -8.04
CA PRO A 81 17.75 8.31 -8.63
C PRO A 81 18.83 8.00 -7.59
N GLY A 82 19.66 6.97 -7.84
CA GLY A 82 20.75 6.56 -6.95
C GLY A 82 20.42 5.49 -5.91
N MET A 83 19.20 4.92 -5.92
CA MET A 83 18.84 3.81 -5.04
C MET A 83 19.10 2.46 -5.71
N VAL A 84 19.85 1.59 -5.05
CA VAL A 84 19.87 0.15 -5.36
C VAL A 84 18.51 -0.41 -4.94
N PHE A 85 17.87 -1.19 -5.82
CA PHE A 85 16.54 -1.83 -5.67
C PHE A 85 15.92 -1.76 -4.26
N PRO A 86 14.70 -1.22 -4.10
CA PRO A 86 14.01 -1.24 -2.82
C PRO A 86 13.86 -2.69 -2.34
N ASP A 87 14.14 -2.92 -1.05
CA ASP A 87 13.84 -4.20 -0.43
C ASP A 87 12.32 -4.28 -0.24
N ASN A 88 11.62 -4.72 -1.29
CA ASN A 88 10.17 -4.88 -1.30
C ASN A 88 9.67 -5.91 -0.27
N ARG A 89 10.57 -6.65 0.40
CA ARG A 89 10.21 -7.50 1.55
C ARG A 89 10.07 -6.70 2.85
N ARG A 90 10.64 -5.50 2.92
CA ARG A 90 10.63 -4.63 4.11
C ARG A 90 9.82 -3.35 3.92
N PHE A 91 9.68 -2.90 2.68
CA PHE A 91 9.00 -1.66 2.33
C PHE A 91 7.97 -1.88 1.23
N GLY A 92 6.81 -1.25 1.37
CA GLY A 92 5.72 -1.36 0.39
C GLY A 92 4.82 -0.13 0.40
N VAL A 93 4.13 0.08 -0.71
CA VAL A 93 3.10 1.12 -0.84
C VAL A 93 1.74 0.48 -0.58
N LEU A 94 0.99 1.06 0.36
CA LEU A 94 -0.41 0.72 0.58
C LEU A 94 -1.27 1.96 0.38
N TRP A 95 -2.37 1.88 -0.37
CA TRP A 95 -3.33 2.99 -0.49
C TRP A 95 -4.46 2.79 0.50
N MET A 96 -4.79 3.84 1.27
CA MET A 96 -5.83 3.85 2.31
C MET A 96 -6.78 5.03 2.14
N GLY A 97 -8.01 4.90 2.65
CA GLY A 97 -8.96 6.01 2.72
C GLY A 97 -8.43 7.17 3.56
N ARG A 98 -8.75 8.42 3.16
CA ARG A 98 -8.23 9.66 3.78
C ARG A 98 -8.43 9.72 5.30
N ASP A 99 -9.58 9.29 5.78
CA ASP A 99 -9.96 9.42 7.20
C ASP A 99 -9.27 8.38 8.09
N ALA A 100 -8.55 7.40 7.51
CA ALA A 100 -7.88 6.33 8.24
C ALA A 100 -6.45 6.69 8.74
N ILE A 101 -5.92 7.87 8.37
CA ILE A 101 -4.53 8.30 8.69
C ILE A 101 -4.50 9.28 9.90
N ALA A 102 -5.66 9.71 10.40
CA ALA A 102 -5.78 10.67 11.51
C ALA A 102 -5.39 10.09 12.88
#